data_AF-A0A7Y7DWB1-F1
#
_entry.id   AF-A0A7Y7DWB1-F1
#
_cell.length_a   1.000
_cell.length_b   1.000
_cell.length_c   1.000
_cell.angle_alpha   90.00
_cell.angle_beta   90.00
_cell.angle_gamma   90.00
#
_symmetry.space_group_name_H-M   'P 1'
#
loop_
_entity.id
_entity.type
_entity.pdbx_description
1 polymer ?
#
loop_
_entity_poly.entity_id
_entity_poly.type
_entity_poly.pdbx_seq_one_letter_code
_entity_poly.pdbx_strand_id
1 'polypeptide(L)'
;MGLLDLNVKQMEQLMHESDWEMIVWAFRNGRYDVRNLAVSYFAECGSHDAILLLQEALEDEVEAISLNAISQLESVSDDPAVLDRTKRKREYWSEENAYRKKRRNRSHKKQSVLTEPKERGSKKTLDKVRSMLKKPMNGGKWF
;
A
#
# COMPACT_ATOMS: atom_id res chain seq x y z
N MET A 1 29.16 -8.26 -13.32
CA MET A 1 28.53 -9.26 -12.43
C MET A 1 27.10 -9.42 -12.89
N GLY A 2 26.69 -10.62 -13.32
CA GLY A 2 25.29 -10.87 -13.68
C GLY A 2 24.40 -10.65 -12.48
N LEU A 3 23.19 -10.12 -12.69
CA LEU A 3 22.17 -10.01 -11.64
C LEU A 3 21.94 -11.39 -11.03
N LEU A 4 22.50 -11.61 -9.83
CA LEU A 4 22.09 -12.70 -8.97
C LEU A 4 20.71 -12.30 -8.42
N ASP A 5 19.66 -12.63 -9.15
CA ASP A 5 18.31 -12.64 -8.60
C ASP A 5 18.23 -13.78 -7.59
N LEU A 6 18.66 -13.49 -6.36
CA LEU A 6 18.57 -14.40 -5.24
C LEU A 6 17.10 -14.75 -5.00
N ASN A 7 16.83 -16.04 -4.80
CA ASN A 7 15.55 -16.54 -4.34
C ASN A 7 15.60 -16.77 -2.83
N VAL A 8 14.43 -16.84 -2.18
CA VAL A 8 14.25 -17.14 -0.75
C VAL A 8 15.05 -18.36 -0.30
N LYS A 9 15.01 -19.47 -1.05
CA LYS A 9 15.78 -20.68 -0.70
C LYS A 9 17.29 -20.46 -0.68
N GLN A 10 17.79 -19.65 -1.61
CA GLN A 10 19.22 -19.32 -1.67
C GLN A 10 19.58 -18.40 -0.50
N MET A 11 18.69 -17.46 -0.15
CA MET A 11 18.85 -16.61 1.02
C MET A 11 18.90 -17.44 2.32
N GLU A 12 17.99 -18.39 2.50
CA GLU A 12 17.98 -19.30 3.66
C GLU A 12 19.29 -20.11 3.74
N GLN A 13 19.81 -20.57 2.61
CA GLN A 13 21.10 -21.25 2.56
C GLN A 13 22.25 -20.33 2.98
N LEU A 14 22.28 -19.09 2.48
CA LEU A 14 23.30 -18.09 2.86
C LEU A 14 23.23 -17.75 4.36
N MET A 15 22.01 -17.70 4.92
CA MET A 15 21.80 -17.50 6.36
C MET A 15 22.35 -18.69 7.18
N HIS A 16 22.17 -19.92 6.71
CA HIS A 16 22.74 -21.10 7.35
C HIS A 16 24.28 -21.13 7.25
N GLU A 17 24.82 -20.66 6.13
CA GLU A 17 26.26 -20.52 5.90
C GLU A 17 26.86 -19.28 6.59
N SER A 18 26.01 -18.42 7.17
CA SER A 18 26.37 -17.13 7.77
C SER A 18 27.18 -16.21 6.86
N ASP A 19 26.90 -16.23 5.55
CA ASP A 19 27.56 -15.36 4.57
C ASP A 19 27.04 -13.92 4.67
N TRP A 20 27.63 -13.18 5.61
CA TRP A 20 27.23 -11.82 5.96
C TRP A 20 27.26 -10.86 4.76
N GLU A 21 28.31 -10.92 3.94
CA GLU A 21 28.48 -10.00 2.81
C GLU A 21 27.38 -10.20 1.78
N MET A 22 27.08 -11.46 1.45
CA MET A 22 26.04 -11.78 0.48
C MET A 22 24.64 -11.44 1.02
N ILE A 23 24.39 -11.64 2.31
CA ILE A 23 23.14 -11.27 2.99
C ILE A 23 22.93 -9.75 2.95
N VAL A 24 23.96 -8.96 3.23
CA VAL A 24 23.91 -7.49 3.13
C VAL A 24 23.68 -7.05 1.69
N TRP A 25 24.34 -7.70 0.73
CA TRP A 25 24.10 -7.43 -0.68
C TRP A 25 22.64 -7.72 -1.08
N ALA A 26 22.10 -8.85 -0.63
CA ALA A 26 20.72 -9.28 -0.87
C ALA A 26 19.70 -8.34 -0.23
N PHE A 27 20.00 -7.82 0.96
CA PHE A 27 19.18 -6.80 1.63
C PHE A 27 19.08 -5.50 0.82
N ARG A 28 20.17 -5.07 0.18
CA ARG A 28 20.21 -3.81 -0.59
C ARG A 28 19.68 -3.94 -2.02
N ASN A 29 19.88 -5.09 -2.66
CA ASN A 29 19.63 -5.26 -4.09
C ASN A 29 18.55 -6.31 -4.41
N GLY A 30 18.13 -7.09 -3.42
CA GLY A 30 17.22 -8.20 -3.63
C GLY A 30 15.77 -7.80 -3.86
N ARG A 31 14.93 -8.81 -4.06
CA ARG A 31 13.48 -8.65 -4.12
C ARG A 31 12.89 -8.48 -2.72
N TYR A 32 11.66 -7.97 -2.66
CA TYR A 32 11.04 -7.60 -1.38
C TYR A 32 11.02 -8.75 -0.35
N ASP A 33 10.81 -9.98 -0.81
CA ASP A 33 10.77 -11.21 -0.01
C ASP A 33 12.15 -11.56 0.56
N VAL A 34 13.19 -11.50 -0.27
CA VAL A 34 14.58 -11.73 0.16
C VAL A 34 15.04 -10.65 1.13
N ARG A 35 14.74 -9.39 0.84
CA ARG A 35 15.08 -8.26 1.71
C ARG A 35 14.40 -8.39 3.07
N ASN A 36 13.15 -8.83 3.09
CA ASN A 36 12.41 -9.03 4.34
C ASN A 36 13.00 -10.17 5.18
N LEU A 37 13.47 -11.25 4.54
CA LEU A 37 14.21 -12.33 5.21
C LEU A 37 15.54 -11.84 5.80
N ALA A 38 16.28 -11.02 5.06
CA ALA A 38 17.52 -10.43 5.55
C ALA A 38 17.30 -9.60 6.82
N VAL A 39 16.22 -8.80 6.87
CA VAL A 39 15.82 -8.03 8.06
C VAL A 39 15.58 -8.94 9.26
N SER A 40 14.87 -10.05 9.09
CA SER A 40 14.67 -11.02 10.18
C SER A 40 15.98 -11.62 10.65
N TYR A 41 16.90 -11.96 9.74
CA TYR A 41 18.22 -12.47 10.09
C TYR A 41 19.06 -11.46 10.89
N PHE A 42 19.02 -10.18 10.52
CA PHE A 42 19.74 -9.13 11.26
C PHE A 42 19.24 -9.01 12.71
N ALA A 43 17.94 -9.17 12.93
CA ALA A 43 17.38 -9.18 14.29
C ALA A 43 17.88 -10.37 15.12
N GLU A 44 17.94 -11.56 14.52
CA GLU A 44 18.47 -12.76 15.17
C GLU A 44 19.96 -12.63 15.53
N CYS A 45 20.74 -11.97 14.66
CA CYS A 45 22.16 -11.72 14.90
C CYS A 45 22.39 -10.76 16.08
N GLY A 46 21.58 -9.70 16.21
CA GLY A 46 21.65 -8.74 17.32
C GLY A 46 22.98 -7.98 17.45
N SER A 47 23.89 -8.11 16.48
CA SER A 47 25.17 -7.41 16.48
C SER A 47 24.95 -5.91 16.25
N HIS A 48 25.92 -5.08 16.64
CA HIS A 48 25.85 -3.64 16.41
C HIS A 48 25.64 -3.32 14.93
N ASP A 49 26.39 -3.99 14.04
CA ASP A 49 26.25 -3.82 12.59
C ASP A 49 24.88 -4.26 12.08
N ALA A 50 24.32 -5.34 12.64
CA ALA A 50 22.98 -5.79 12.31
C ALA A 50 21.90 -4.78 12.71
N ILE A 51 22.05 -4.14 13.88
CA ILE A 51 21.16 -3.06 14.32
C ILE A 51 21.26 -1.85 13.38
N LEU A 52 22.45 -1.49 12.91
CA LEU A 52 22.60 -0.42 11.92
C LEU A 52 21.90 -0.75 10.60
N LEU A 53 21.98 -2.00 10.14
CA LEU A 53 21.25 -2.44 8.94
C LEU A 53 19.73 -2.49 9.15
N LEU A 54 19.25 -2.84 10.35
CA LEU A 54 17.83 -2.70 10.69
C LEU A 54 17.37 -1.25 10.66
N GLN A 55 18.21 -0.31 11.10
CA GLN A 55 17.91 1.12 10.98
C GLN A 55 17.91 1.58 9.52
N GLU A 56 18.78 1.03 8.66
CA GLU A 56 18.73 1.24 7.20
C GLU A 56 17.41 0.71 6.63
N ALA A 57 16.95 -0.47 7.06
CA ALA A 57 15.68 -1.07 6.64
C ALA A 57 14.44 -0.28 7.07
N LEU A 58 14.57 0.57 8.10
CA LEU A 58 13.49 1.48 8.51
C LEU A 58 13.15 2.49 7.41
N GLU A 59 14.12 2.83 6.55
CA GLU A 59 13.93 3.76 5.44
C GLU A 59 13.57 3.10 4.11
N ASP A 60 13.20 1.82 4.14
CA ASP A 60 12.74 1.11 2.96
C ASP A 60 11.51 1.76 2.32
N GLU A 61 11.48 1.78 0.99
CA GLU A 61 10.33 2.22 0.20
C GLU A 61 9.15 1.24 0.29
N VAL A 62 9.43 -0.02 0.63
CA VAL A 62 8.42 -1.06 0.80
C VAL A 62 7.94 -1.07 2.24
N GLU A 63 6.67 -0.72 2.44
CA GLU A 63 6.01 -0.68 3.75
C GLU A 63 6.24 -1.94 4.58
N ALA A 64 6.03 -3.12 3.99
CA ALA A 64 6.17 -4.39 4.70
C ALA A 64 7.57 -4.59 5.31
N ILE A 65 8.63 -4.17 4.60
CA ILE A 65 10.02 -4.31 5.07
C ILE A 65 10.26 -3.34 6.22
N SER A 66 9.91 -2.07 6.04
CA SER A 66 10.08 -1.06 7.09
C SER A 66 9.27 -1.37 8.36
N LEU A 67 8.06 -1.93 8.23
CA LEU A 67 7.26 -2.37 9.37
C LEU A 67 7.87 -3.59 10.08
N ASN A 68 8.46 -4.53 9.32
CA ASN A 68 9.21 -5.62 9.92
C ASN A 68 10.42 -5.05 10.69
N ALA A 69 11.21 -4.16 10.07
CA ALA A 69 12.35 -3.51 10.72
C ALA A 69 11.95 -2.77 12.01
N ILE A 70 10.81 -2.07 12.01
CA ILE A 70 10.26 -1.46 13.23
C ILE A 70 10.00 -2.52 14.31
N SER A 71 9.31 -3.61 13.96
CA SER A 71 9.00 -4.67 14.93
C SER A 71 10.27 -5.29 15.52
N GLN A 72 11.30 -5.50 14.69
CA GLN A 72 12.57 -6.06 15.13
C GLN A 72 13.35 -5.07 16.01
N LEU A 73 13.45 -3.80 15.61
CA LEU A 73 14.14 -2.76 16.38
C LEU A 73 13.50 -2.52 17.74
N GLU A 74 12.17 -2.55 17.84
CA GLU A 74 11.46 -2.46 19.12
C GLU A 74 11.73 -3.66 20.05
N SER A 75 12.15 -4.80 19.50
CA SER A 75 12.48 -5.99 20.27
C SER A 75 13.95 -6.10 20.67
N VAL A 76 14.85 -5.51 19.88
CA VAL A 76 16.31 -5.62 20.06
C VAL A 76 16.93 -4.35 20.66
N SER A 77 16.31 -3.18 20.49
CA SER A 77 16.89 -1.90 20.91
C SER A 77 16.07 -1.20 21.99
N ASP A 78 16.74 -0.87 23.10
CA ASP A 78 16.21 0.00 24.17
C ASP A 78 16.58 1.49 23.98
N ASP A 79 17.21 1.85 22.86
CA ASP A 79 17.64 3.22 22.60
C ASP A 79 16.41 4.11 22.33
N PRO A 80 16.13 5.12 23.17
CA PRO A 80 14.98 6.00 22.98
C PRO A 80 15.01 6.75 21.65
N ALA A 81 16.18 7.05 21.09
CA ALA A 81 16.29 7.71 19.79
C ALA A 81 15.86 6.80 18.64
N VAL A 82 16.19 5.50 18.73
CA VAL A 82 15.76 4.48 17.76
C VAL A 82 14.26 4.27 17.86
N LEU A 83 13.73 4.15 19.08
CA LEU A 83 12.29 3.99 19.33
C LEU A 83 11.46 5.22 18.90
N ASP A 84 12.02 6.42 18.97
CA ASP A 84 11.37 7.63 18.44
C ASP A 84 11.31 7.59 16.91
N ARG A 85 12.38 7.14 16.24
CA ARG A 85 12.38 6.93 14.78
C ARG A 85 11.34 5.89 14.34
N THR A 86 11.21 4.78 15.04
CA THR A 86 10.22 3.74 14.69
C THR A 86 8.79 4.28 14.78
N LYS A 87 8.47 5.06 15.81
CA LYS A 87 7.17 5.73 15.97
C LYS A 87 6.86 6.66 14.81
N ARG A 88 7.79 7.55 14.45
CA ARG A 88 7.64 8.48 13.31
C ARG A 88 7.40 7.74 12.01
N LYS A 89 8.12 6.63 11.77
CA LYS A 89 7.94 5.83 10.55
C LYS A 89 6.58 5.11 10.53
N ARG A 90 6.05 4.65 11.67
CA ARG A 90 4.67 4.12 11.76
C ARG A 90 3.63 5.17 11.42
N GLU A 91 3.79 6.39 11.94
CA GLU A 91 2.89 7.50 11.65
C GLU A 91 2.89 7.84 10.16
N TYR A 92 4.08 7.93 9.55
CA TYR A 92 4.24 8.10 8.10
C TYR A 92 3.43 7.06 7.29
N TRP A 93 3.57 5.77 7.59
CA TRP A 93 2.84 4.73 6.87
C TRP A 93 1.33 4.77 7.11
N SER A 94 0.90 5.14 8.32
CA SER A 94 -0.52 5.34 8.62
C SER A 94 -1.13 6.45 7.75
N GLU A 95 -0.44 7.58 7.63
CA GLU A 95 -0.86 8.70 6.79
C GLU A 95 -0.86 8.35 5.31
N GLU A 96 0.20 7.71 4.83
CA GLU A 96 0.34 7.28 3.44
C GLU A 96 -0.75 6.27 3.06
N ASN A 97 -1.08 5.32 3.93
CA ASN A 97 -2.17 4.38 3.71
C ASN A 97 -3.55 5.07 3.70
N ALA A 98 -3.77 6.03 4.59
CA ALA A 98 -4.99 6.83 4.57
C ALA A 98 -5.12 7.61 3.26
N TYR A 99 -4.02 8.16 2.75
CA TYR A 99 -3.96 8.85 1.47
C TYR A 99 -4.23 7.90 0.29
N ARG A 100 -3.59 6.74 0.23
CA ARG A 100 -3.82 5.67 -0.77
C ARG A 100 -5.28 5.23 -0.79
N LYS A 101 -5.90 5.02 0.38
CA LYS A 101 -7.32 4.65 0.52
C LYS A 101 -8.24 5.74 -0.02
N LYS A 102 -7.97 7.01 0.29
CA LYS A 102 -8.73 8.16 -0.27
C LYS A 102 -8.63 8.22 -1.79
N ARG A 103 -7.44 8.01 -2.37
CA ARG A 103 -7.25 7.95 -3.84
C ARG A 103 -8.02 6.80 -4.48
N ARG A 104 -7.94 5.60 -3.90
CA ARG A 104 -8.68 4.42 -4.38
C ARG A 104 -10.19 4.66 -4.37
N ASN A 105 -10.72 5.23 -3.28
CA ASN A 105 -12.14 5.54 -3.16
C ASN A 105 -12.60 6.60 -4.18
N ARG A 106 -11.78 7.62 -4.45
CA ARG A 106 -12.06 8.60 -5.51
C ARG A 106 -12.08 7.96 -6.89
N SER A 107 -11.16 7.02 -7.17
CA SER A 107 -11.14 6.26 -8.42
C SER A 107 -12.39 5.39 -8.58
N HIS A 108 -12.75 4.63 -7.54
CA HIS A 108 -13.97 3.81 -7.56
C HIS A 108 -15.24 4.65 -7.72
N LYS A 109 -15.32 5.82 -7.07
CA LYS A 109 -16.46 6.75 -7.27
C LYS A 109 -16.52 7.26 -8.71
N LYS A 110 -15.39 7.51 -9.36
CA LYS A 110 -15.37 7.89 -10.78
C LYS A 110 -15.81 6.73 -11.68
N GLN A 111 -15.34 5.50 -11.40
CA GLN A 111 -15.78 4.31 -12.11
C GLN A 111 -17.27 4.05 -11.92
N SER A 112 -17.80 4.17 -10.69
CA SER A 112 -19.23 3.96 -10.43
C SER A 112 -20.10 4.95 -11.21
N VAL A 113 -19.72 6.23 -11.25
CA VAL A 113 -20.41 7.27 -12.04
C VAL A 113 -20.34 7.00 -13.55
N LEU A 114 -19.30 6.32 -14.04
CA LEU A 114 -19.18 5.93 -15.45
C LEU A 114 -20.01 4.69 -15.79
N THR A 115 -20.13 3.73 -14.86
CA THR A 115 -20.90 2.50 -15.03
C THR A 115 -22.37 2.63 -14.65
N GLU A 116 -22.74 3.66 -13.88
CA GLU A 116 -24.12 3.99 -13.61
C GLU A 116 -24.84 4.31 -14.93
N PRO A 117 -25.93 3.60 -15.28
CA PRO A 117 -26.69 3.90 -16.47
C PRO A 117 -27.21 5.33 -16.34
N LYS A 118 -26.61 6.29 -17.05
CA LYS A 118 -27.17 7.62 -17.17
C LYS A 118 -28.60 7.46 -17.67
N GLU A 119 -29.58 7.80 -16.83
CA GLU A 119 -30.98 7.83 -17.24
C GLU A 119 -31.08 8.66 -18.51
N ARG A 120 -31.43 8.02 -19.62
CA ARG A 120 -31.54 8.70 -20.92
C ARG A 120 -32.54 9.83 -20.74
N GLY A 121 -32.11 11.08 -20.96
CA GLY A 121 -32.97 12.26 -20.84
C GLY A 121 -34.27 12.13 -21.66
N SER A 122 -34.26 11.30 -22.71
CA SER A 122 -35.42 10.96 -23.53
C SER A 122 -36.58 10.32 -22.77
N LYS A 123 -36.34 9.52 -21.71
CA LYS A 123 -37.42 8.93 -20.90
C LYS A 123 -38.15 10.00 -20.09
N LYS A 124 -37.41 10.93 -19.48
CA LYS A 124 -37.98 12.05 -18.72
C LYS A 124 -38.76 13.01 -19.62
N THR A 125 -38.29 13.27 -20.84
CA THR A 125 -39.06 14.05 -21.82
C THR A 125 -40.28 13.29 -22.33
N LEU A 126 -40.21 11.99 -22.59
CA LEU A 126 -41.38 11.19 -23.00
C LEU A 126 -42.46 11.13 -21.93
N ASP A 127 -42.09 10.92 -20.67
CA ASP A 127 -43.06 10.87 -19.56
C ASP A 127 -43.65 12.26 -19.28
N LYS A 128 -42.88 13.33 -19.50
CA LYS A 128 -43.37 14.71 -19.47
C LYS A 128 -44.31 15.02 -20.65
N VAL A 129 -44.00 14.55 -21.86
CA VAL A 129 -44.89 14.69 -23.04
C VAL A 129 -46.18 13.91 -22.83
N ARG A 130 -46.10 12.68 -22.30
CA ARG A 130 -47.28 11.88 -21.95
C ARG A 130 -48.14 12.55 -20.89
N SER A 131 -47.55 13.18 -19.88
CA SER A 131 -48.33 13.92 -18.87
C SER A 131 -48.95 15.21 -19.42
N MET A 132 -48.33 15.86 -20.41
CA MET A 132 -48.92 17.00 -21.12
C MET A 132 -50.08 16.60 -22.04
N LEU A 133 -49.97 15.47 -22.75
CA LEU A 133 -51.03 14.93 -23.61
C LEU A 133 -52.21 14.33 -22.84
N LYS A 134 -51.98 13.95 -21.56
CA LYS A 134 -53.05 13.51 -20.64
C LYS A 134 -53.84 14.67 -20.05
N LYS A 135 -53.39 15.92 -20.18
CA LYS A 135 -54.20 17.07 -19.78
C LYS A 135 -55.32 17.20 -20.82
N PRO A 136 -56.60 17.08 -20.44
CA PRO A 136 -57.67 17.45 -21.35
C PRO A 136 -57.44 18.91 -21.75
N MET A 137 -57.55 19.21 -23.05
CA MET A 137 -57.68 20.59 -23.52
C MET A 137 -58.94 21.15 -22.86
N ASN A 138 -58.81 21.75 -21.69
CA ASN A 138 -59.96 22.24 -20.95
C ASN A 138 -60.72 23.24 -21.82
N GLY A 139 -62.00 22.92 -22.05
CA GLY A 139 -63.04 23.92 -21.89
C GLY A 139 -63.58 24.55 -23.16
N GLY A 140 -63.51 23.90 -24.32
CA GLY A 140 -64.32 24.30 -25.47
C GLY A 140 -65.81 23.99 -25.22
N LYS A 141 -66.51 24.85 -24.46
CA LYS A 141 -67.97 24.99 -24.57
C LYS A 141 -68.25 25.59 -25.94
N TRP A 142 -68.63 24.75 -26.90
CA TRP A 142 -69.24 25.21 -28.13
C TRP A 142 -70.71 25.45 -27.80
N PHE A 143 -71.09 26.73 -27.79
CA PHE A 143 -72.48 27.19 -27.66
C PHE A 143 -73.28 26.85 -28.92
#